data_AF-A0AAJ1EKG5-F1
#
_entry.id   AF-A0AAJ1EKG5-F1
#
_cell.length_a   1.000
_cell.length_b   1.000
_cell.length_c   1.000
_cell.angle_alpha   90.00
_cell.angle_beta   90.00
_cell.angle_gamma   90.00
#
_symmetry.space_group_name_H-M   'P 1'
#
loop_
_entity.id
_entity.type
_entity.pdbx_description
1 polymer ?
#
loop_
_entity_poly.entity_id
_entity_poly.type
_entity_poly.pdbx_seq_one_letter_code
_entity_poly.pdbx_strand_id
1 'polypeptide(L)'
;MLQTIEQRIATELGVKPAQAIAAVQLLDEGATVPFIARYRKEITGELDDIQLRLLEERLTYLRELEERRATVLASIEEQGKLTAELKAEIVGAETKQRLEDLYLPYKSRRRTKAQIAREAGLEPLADALFDDPTLVPEIEAAKYVRTDTEPPEQHVPDVKAALDGARQILMERFSEDAGLLDGLRRYLSDHALIVSMVAEGKESEGAKFRDWFDFREPIKSAPSHRVLAMLRGRNEDFLRLALKTEPELEDPPRASPCEAMVAGHFGITDKGRPADTWLLDSVRSAWMVKLSLHLKLELM
;
A
#
# COMPACT_ATOMS: atom_id res chain seq x y z
N MET A 1 -2.13 -19.34 14.89
CA MET A 1 -0.68 -19.13 14.67
C MET A 1 -0.34 -19.64 13.29
N LEU A 2 0.52 -18.93 12.55
CA LEU A 2 1.02 -19.43 11.28
C LEU A 2 1.82 -20.72 11.48
N GLN A 3 1.86 -21.54 10.45
CA GLN A 3 2.74 -22.69 10.37
C GLN A 3 4.21 -22.28 10.49
N THR A 4 5.09 -23.21 10.89
CA THR A 4 6.53 -22.93 10.89
C THR A 4 7.04 -22.67 9.47
N ILE A 5 8.20 -22.04 9.34
CA ILE A 5 8.80 -21.71 8.03
C ILE A 5 8.91 -22.98 7.17
N GLU A 6 9.38 -24.08 7.74
CA GLU A 6 9.59 -25.35 7.05
C GLU A 6 8.27 -25.96 6.57
N GLN A 7 7.20 -25.83 7.36
CA GLN A 7 5.86 -26.31 6.98
C GLN A 7 5.26 -25.50 5.82
N ARG A 8 5.48 -24.17 5.83
CA ARG A 8 5.05 -23.28 4.74
C ARG A 8 5.79 -23.62 3.45
N ILE A 9 7.11 -23.74 3.51
CA ILE A 9 7.95 -24.15 2.38
C ILE A 9 7.50 -25.52 1.86
N ALA A 10 7.29 -26.49 2.75
CA ALA A 10 6.85 -27.82 2.34
C ALA A 10 5.52 -27.78 1.56
N THR A 11 4.58 -26.94 2.00
CA THR A 11 3.29 -26.72 1.32
C THR A 11 3.47 -26.04 -0.04
N GLU A 12 4.29 -24.98 -0.11
CA GLU A 12 4.57 -24.25 -1.36
C GLU A 12 5.26 -25.14 -2.41
N LEU A 13 6.17 -26.01 -1.99
CA LEU A 13 6.93 -26.90 -2.87
C LEU A 13 6.22 -28.24 -3.15
N GLY A 14 5.11 -28.55 -2.45
CA GLY A 14 4.41 -29.83 -2.56
C GLY A 14 5.23 -31.02 -2.04
N VAL A 15 6.11 -30.81 -1.06
CA VAL A 15 6.99 -31.83 -0.48
C VAL A 15 6.61 -32.14 0.97
N LYS A 16 7.18 -33.20 1.55
CA LYS A 16 6.92 -33.54 2.97
C LYS A 16 7.63 -32.54 3.89
N PRO A 17 7.03 -32.14 5.03
CA PRO A 17 7.69 -31.27 6.02
C PRO A 17 9.06 -31.76 6.47
N ALA A 18 9.24 -33.08 6.63
CA ALA A 18 10.53 -33.67 6.99
C ALA A 18 11.64 -33.40 5.95
N GLN A 19 11.29 -33.33 4.66
CA GLN A 19 12.25 -33.03 3.58
C GLN A 19 12.69 -31.56 3.65
N ALA A 20 11.74 -30.66 3.88
CA ALA A 20 12.03 -29.23 4.06
C ALA A 20 12.89 -28.98 5.30
N ILE A 21 12.56 -29.59 6.45
CA ILE A 21 13.35 -29.50 7.68
C ILE A 21 14.79 -29.96 7.46
N ALA A 22 14.98 -31.13 6.84
CA ALA A 22 16.32 -31.67 6.57
C ALA A 22 17.14 -30.78 5.63
N ALA A 23 16.52 -30.24 4.58
CA ALA A 23 17.18 -29.33 3.65
C ALA A 23 17.56 -28.00 4.32
N VAL A 24 16.66 -27.41 5.11
CA VAL A 24 16.91 -26.17 5.88
C VAL A 24 18.07 -26.37 6.85
N GLN A 25 18.11 -27.48 7.59
CA GLN A 25 19.21 -27.77 8.51
C GLN A 25 20.56 -27.83 7.78
N LEU A 26 20.63 -28.48 6.62
CA LEU A 26 21.86 -28.55 5.83
C LEU A 26 22.31 -27.17 5.32
N LEU A 27 21.36 -26.32 4.89
CA LEU A 27 21.67 -24.94 4.49
C LEU A 27 22.19 -24.11 5.66
N ASP A 28 21.61 -24.26 6.85
CA ASP A 28 22.06 -23.58 8.08
C ASP A 28 23.45 -24.03 8.54
N GLU A 29 23.81 -25.29 8.29
CA GLU A 29 25.16 -25.84 8.49
C GLU A 29 26.16 -25.34 7.42
N GLY A 30 25.72 -24.51 6.47
CA GLY A 30 26.54 -23.92 5.43
C GLY A 30 26.73 -24.78 4.18
N ALA A 31 25.94 -25.86 4.02
CA ALA A 31 25.95 -26.63 2.79
C ALA A 31 25.33 -25.84 1.64
N THR A 32 25.91 -25.94 0.44
CA THR A 32 25.37 -25.27 -0.75
C THR A 32 24.32 -26.14 -1.45
N VAL A 33 23.38 -25.52 -2.19
CA VAL A 33 22.39 -26.25 -2.98
C VAL A 33 23.00 -27.34 -3.88
N PRO A 34 24.06 -27.08 -4.68
CA PRO A 34 24.68 -28.11 -5.50
C PRO A 34 25.29 -29.26 -4.69
N PHE A 35 25.79 -28.97 -3.47
CA PHE A 35 26.31 -30.00 -2.57
C PHE A 35 25.19 -30.89 -2.04
N ILE A 36 24.09 -30.30 -1.58
CA ILE A 36 22.94 -31.02 -1.06
C ILE A 36 22.33 -31.91 -2.15
N ALA A 37 22.08 -31.32 -3.33
CA ALA A 37 21.50 -31.99 -4.48
C ALA A 37 22.36 -33.17 -4.96
N ARG A 38 23.68 -33.17 -4.74
CA ARG A 38 24.58 -34.25 -5.20
C ARG A 38 24.92 -35.27 -4.12
N TYR A 39 25.12 -34.83 -2.88
CA TYR A 39 25.75 -35.64 -1.82
C TYR A 39 24.86 -35.86 -0.58
N ARG A 40 23.66 -35.27 -0.55
CA ARG A 40 22.72 -35.38 0.59
C ARG A 40 21.29 -35.75 0.16
N LYS A 41 21.13 -36.33 -1.04
CA LYS A 41 19.83 -36.74 -1.59
C LYS A 41 19.02 -37.62 -0.64
N GLU A 42 19.64 -38.63 -0.02
CA GLU A 42 18.92 -39.54 0.87
C GLU A 42 18.38 -38.84 2.12
N ILE A 43 19.12 -37.85 2.63
CA ILE A 43 18.74 -37.08 3.82
C ILE A 43 17.56 -36.15 3.52
N THR A 44 17.53 -35.55 2.32
CA THR A 44 16.43 -34.67 1.90
C THR A 44 15.26 -35.42 1.26
N GLY A 45 15.32 -36.75 1.14
CA GLY A 45 14.30 -37.54 0.45
C GLY A 45 14.24 -37.26 -1.06
N GLU A 46 15.40 -37.11 -1.67
CA GLU A 46 15.61 -36.92 -3.12
C GLU A 46 15.11 -35.58 -3.70
N LEU A 47 15.18 -34.49 -2.92
CA LEU A 47 14.95 -33.16 -3.48
C LEU A 47 15.96 -32.84 -4.59
N ASP A 48 15.47 -32.33 -5.72
CA ASP A 48 16.30 -31.92 -6.86
C ASP A 48 16.84 -30.48 -6.73
N ASP A 49 17.73 -30.08 -7.65
CA ASP A 49 18.38 -28.76 -7.64
C ASP A 49 17.37 -27.61 -7.77
N ILE A 50 16.28 -27.80 -8.53
CA ILE A 50 15.24 -26.78 -8.73
C ILE A 50 14.46 -26.59 -7.43
N GLN A 51 14.04 -27.69 -6.80
CA GLN A 51 13.34 -27.67 -5.52
C GLN A 51 14.21 -27.05 -4.42
N LEU A 52 15.50 -27.38 -4.36
CA LEU A 52 16.42 -26.84 -3.36
C LEU A 52 16.71 -25.35 -3.55
N ARG A 53 16.83 -24.86 -4.80
CA ARG A 53 16.95 -23.42 -5.07
C ARG A 53 15.70 -22.65 -4.66
N LEU A 54 14.52 -23.17 -5.01
CA LEU A 54 13.26 -22.57 -4.61
C LEU A 54 13.12 -22.58 -3.08
N LEU A 55 13.51 -23.67 -2.42
CA LEU A 55 13.53 -23.77 -0.97
C LEU A 55 14.43 -22.70 -0.34
N GLU A 56 15.65 -22.51 -0.85
CA GLU A 56 16.61 -21.51 -0.35
C GLU A 56 16.08 -20.08 -0.51
N GLU A 57 15.49 -19.76 -1.66
CA GLU A 57 14.85 -18.47 -1.92
C GLU A 57 13.68 -18.21 -0.95
N ARG A 58 12.79 -19.20 -0.80
CA ARG A 58 11.64 -19.10 0.09
C ARG A 58 12.04 -19.04 1.56
N LEU A 59 13.04 -19.81 1.97
CA LEU A 59 13.62 -19.76 3.32
C LEU A 59 14.11 -18.35 3.66
N THR A 60 14.87 -17.74 2.74
CA THR A 60 15.38 -16.38 2.92
C THR A 60 14.24 -15.38 3.07
N TYR A 61 13.27 -15.40 2.14
CA TYR A 61 12.11 -14.51 2.20
C TYR A 61 11.31 -14.64 3.51
N LEU A 62 11.06 -15.87 3.96
CA LEU A 62 10.26 -16.14 5.14
C LEU A 62 10.99 -15.76 6.43
N ARG A 63 12.32 -15.94 6.50
CA ARG A 63 13.13 -15.46 7.63
C ARG A 63 13.10 -13.94 7.73
N GLU A 64 13.30 -13.24 6.61
CA GLU A 64 13.21 -11.78 6.57
C GLU A 64 11.81 -11.28 6.98
N LEU A 65 10.75 -12.02 6.60
CA LEU A 65 9.39 -11.71 7.05
C LEU A 65 9.23 -11.85 8.56
N GLU A 66 9.72 -12.93 9.17
CA GLU A 66 9.61 -13.14 10.62
C GLU A 66 10.47 -12.15 11.43
N GLU A 67 11.68 -11.83 10.96
CA GLU A 67 12.52 -10.79 11.57
C GLU A 67 11.83 -9.41 11.51
N ARG A 68 11.24 -9.09 10.36
CA ARG A 68 10.47 -7.85 10.20
C ARG A 68 9.24 -7.84 11.09
N ARG A 69 8.53 -8.97 11.21
CA ARG A 69 7.35 -9.13 12.07
C ARG A 69 7.70 -8.85 13.53
N ALA A 70 8.81 -9.40 14.02
CA ALA A 70 9.30 -9.14 15.38
C ALA A 70 9.60 -7.65 15.59
N THR A 71 10.26 -7.00 14.63
CA THR A 71 10.56 -5.56 14.67
C THR A 71 9.28 -4.71 14.73
N VAL A 72 8.29 -5.04 13.90
CA VAL A 72 6.99 -4.34 13.85
C VAL A 72 6.25 -4.49 15.18
N LEU A 73 6.19 -5.71 15.73
CA LEU A 73 5.55 -5.96 17.02
C LEU A 73 6.20 -5.14 18.14
N ALA A 74 7.54 -5.17 18.23
CA ALA A 74 8.28 -4.40 19.24
C ALA A 74 8.02 -2.90 19.11
N SER A 75 8.04 -2.35 17.89
CA SER A 75 7.81 -0.92 17.67
C SER A 75 6.40 -0.46 18.07
N ILE A 76 5.37 -1.27 17.82
CA ILE A 76 3.99 -0.96 18.19
C ILE A 76 3.77 -1.14 19.70
N GLU A 77 4.42 -2.13 20.30
CA GLU A 77 4.41 -2.37 21.75
C GLU A 77 5.06 -1.22 22.52
N GLU A 78 6.21 -0.72 22.05
CA GLU A 78 6.89 0.46 22.60
C GLU A 78 6.01 1.72 22.58
N GLN A 79 5.12 1.85 21.59
CA GLN A 79 4.15 2.95 21.49
C GLN A 79 2.91 2.74 22.38
N GLY A 80 2.77 1.58 23.03
CA GLY A 80 1.61 1.22 23.85
C GLY A 80 0.32 1.05 23.02
N LYS A 81 0.44 0.78 21.72
CA LYS A 81 -0.70 0.66 20.78
C LYS A 81 -1.00 -0.77 20.36
N LEU A 82 -0.26 -1.76 20.86
CA LEU A 82 -0.41 -3.16 20.46
C LEU A 82 -1.62 -3.80 21.15
N THR A 83 -2.78 -3.75 20.49
CA THR A 83 -3.97 -4.47 20.96
C THR A 83 -3.87 -5.97 20.67
N ALA A 84 -4.71 -6.78 21.33
CA ALA A 84 -4.73 -8.23 21.10
C ALA A 84 -5.16 -8.58 19.67
N GLU A 85 -6.10 -7.82 19.12
CA GLU A 85 -6.61 -7.96 17.76
C GLU A 85 -5.52 -7.62 16.74
N LEU A 86 -4.84 -6.48 16.91
CA LEU A 86 -3.75 -6.06 16.04
C LEU A 86 -2.57 -7.04 16.10
N LYS A 87 -2.23 -7.54 17.29
CA LYS A 87 -1.21 -8.58 17.46
C LYS A 87 -1.58 -9.84 16.68
N ALA A 88 -2.85 -10.26 16.73
CA ALA A 88 -3.32 -11.42 15.97
C ALA A 88 -3.21 -11.19 14.45
N GLU A 89 -3.57 -10.01 13.96
CA GLU A 89 -3.42 -9.66 12.55
C GLU A 89 -1.95 -9.62 12.09
N ILE A 90 -1.07 -9.02 12.89
CA ILE A 90 0.37 -8.97 12.60
C ILE A 90 0.98 -10.36 12.62
N VAL A 91 0.61 -11.22 13.57
CA VAL A 91 1.05 -12.62 13.62
C VAL A 91 0.45 -13.46 12.49
N GLY A 92 -0.72 -13.08 11.98
CA GLY A 92 -1.37 -13.73 10.83
C GLY A 92 -0.91 -13.24 9.47
N ALA A 93 -0.12 -12.15 9.37
CA ALA A 93 0.31 -11.60 8.09
C ALA A 93 1.21 -12.60 7.33
N GLU A 94 0.77 -13.05 6.16
CA GLU A 94 1.49 -14.05 5.36
C GLU A 94 2.53 -13.45 4.40
N THR A 95 2.38 -12.17 4.06
CA THR A 95 3.23 -11.44 3.12
C THR A 95 3.87 -10.23 3.77
N LYS A 96 5.05 -9.84 3.27
CA LYS A 96 5.71 -8.58 3.69
C LYS A 96 4.82 -7.36 3.45
N GLN A 97 4.05 -7.36 2.36
CA GLN A 97 3.13 -6.27 2.05
C GLN A 97 2.04 -6.12 3.11
N ARG A 98 1.32 -7.20 3.47
CA ARG A 98 0.29 -7.12 4.52
C ARG A 98 0.87 -6.69 5.86
N LEU A 99 2.08 -7.15 6.18
CA LEU A 99 2.77 -6.74 7.39
C LEU A 99 3.08 -5.23 7.40
N GLU A 100 3.58 -4.68 6.29
CA GLU A 100 3.83 -3.24 6.17
C GLU A 100 2.54 -2.43 6.21
N ASP A 101 1.47 -2.88 5.53
CA ASP A 101 0.15 -2.22 5.56
C ASP A 101 -0.35 -2.07 7.01
N LEU A 102 -0.26 -3.13 7.81
CA LEU A 102 -0.64 -3.11 9.23
C LEU A 102 0.25 -2.19 10.08
N TYR A 103 1.50 -2.01 9.67
CA TYR A 103 2.46 -1.17 10.38
C TYR A 103 2.37 0.31 9.97
N LEU A 104 1.74 0.65 8.83
CA LEU A 104 1.70 2.02 8.28
C LEU A 104 1.29 3.09 9.30
N PRO A 105 0.26 2.91 10.15
CA PRO A 105 -0.17 3.92 11.12
C PRO A 105 0.83 4.18 12.25
N TYR A 106 1.73 3.23 12.51
CA TYR A 106 2.67 3.25 13.64
C TYR A 106 4.10 3.59 13.21
N LYS A 107 4.33 3.67 11.90
CA LYS A 107 5.64 3.97 11.34
C LYS A 107 5.97 5.44 11.59
N SER A 108 7.07 5.71 12.28
CA SER A 108 7.56 7.07 12.49
C SER A 108 7.83 7.78 11.14
N ARG A 109 7.30 8.99 10.98
CA ARG A 109 7.43 9.80 9.76
C ARG A 109 7.91 11.21 10.08
N ARG A 110 8.47 11.86 9.05
CA ARG A 110 8.69 13.32 9.08
C ARG A 110 7.35 14.01 9.28
N ARG A 111 7.36 15.15 9.99
CA ARG A 111 6.20 15.98 10.32
C ARG A 111 5.28 16.18 9.09
N THR A 112 4.15 15.47 9.04
CA THR A 112 3.21 15.50 7.90
C THR A 112 2.22 16.66 8.05
N LYS A 113 1.51 17.03 6.98
CA LYS A 113 0.42 18.03 7.06
C LYS A 113 -0.68 17.60 8.04
N ALA A 114 -0.97 16.31 8.10
CA ALA A 114 -1.92 15.75 9.07
C ALA A 114 -1.38 15.86 10.50
N GLN A 115 -0.09 15.59 10.72
CA GLN A 115 0.54 15.80 12.03
C GLN A 115 0.51 17.26 12.47
N ILE A 116 0.82 18.21 11.57
CA ILE A 116 0.69 19.65 11.84
C ILE A 116 -0.75 20.00 12.21
N ALA A 117 -1.73 19.45 11.50
CA ALA A 117 -3.15 19.65 11.81
C ALA A 117 -3.55 19.06 13.18
N ARG A 118 -3.04 17.88 13.56
CA ARG A 118 -3.26 17.31 14.91
C ARG A 118 -2.63 18.17 15.99
N GLU A 119 -1.40 18.63 15.77
CA GLU A 119 -0.69 19.55 16.68
C GLU A 119 -1.42 20.90 16.83
N ALA A 120 -2.06 21.38 15.76
CA ALA A 120 -2.94 22.55 15.77
C ALA A 120 -4.32 22.28 16.43
N GLY A 121 -4.58 21.05 16.90
CA GLY A 121 -5.81 20.68 17.59
C GLY A 121 -7.02 20.48 16.66
N LEU A 122 -6.80 20.16 15.38
CA LEU A 122 -7.86 19.93 14.39
C LEU A 122 -8.38 18.49 14.34
N GLU A 123 -7.79 17.55 15.10
CA GLU A 123 -8.26 16.16 15.15
C GLU A 123 -9.71 16.05 15.63
N PRO A 124 -10.14 16.74 16.70
CA PRO A 124 -11.54 16.71 17.12
C PRO A 124 -12.52 17.25 16.07
N LEU A 125 -12.08 18.18 15.21
CA LEU A 125 -12.90 18.67 14.10
C LEU A 125 -13.08 17.58 13.02
N ALA A 126 -11.98 16.91 12.67
CA ALA A 126 -12.01 15.81 11.71
C ALA A 126 -12.91 14.67 12.20
N ASP A 127 -12.81 14.30 13.47
CA ASP A 127 -13.63 13.26 14.09
C ASP A 127 -15.10 13.66 14.15
N ALA A 128 -15.42 14.89 14.60
CA ALA A 128 -16.80 15.36 14.68
C ALA A 128 -17.52 15.33 13.32
N LEU A 129 -16.86 15.82 12.26
CA LEU A 129 -17.45 15.84 10.91
C LEU A 129 -17.54 14.44 10.29
N PHE A 130 -16.67 13.53 10.67
CA PHE A 130 -16.69 12.14 10.22
C PHE A 130 -17.79 11.33 10.92
N ASP A 131 -17.90 11.46 12.24
CA ASP A 131 -18.83 10.70 13.07
C ASP A 131 -20.27 11.21 12.96
N ASP A 132 -20.47 12.52 12.80
CA ASP A 132 -21.79 13.13 12.61
C ASP A 132 -21.85 13.98 11.33
N PRO A 133 -22.25 13.37 10.19
CA PRO A 133 -22.38 14.09 8.93
C PRO A 133 -23.52 15.12 8.89
N THR A 134 -24.33 15.22 9.95
CA THR A 134 -25.40 16.25 10.04
C THR A 134 -24.87 17.62 10.45
N LEU A 135 -23.65 17.68 10.97
CA LEU A 135 -22.97 18.92 11.32
C LEU A 135 -22.62 19.74 10.08
N VAL A 136 -22.70 21.07 10.20
CA VAL A 136 -22.32 22.00 9.13
C VAL A 136 -20.81 22.26 9.22
N PRO A 137 -20.00 21.83 8.23
CA PRO A 137 -18.54 21.92 8.29
C PRO A 137 -18.02 23.32 8.63
N GLU A 138 -18.57 24.36 8.02
CA GLU A 138 -18.14 25.74 8.22
C GLU A 138 -18.41 26.25 9.63
N ILE A 139 -19.53 25.85 10.24
CA ILE A 139 -19.90 26.25 11.60
C ILE A 139 -19.00 25.56 12.62
N GLU A 140 -18.75 24.26 12.43
CA GLU A 140 -17.86 23.52 13.32
C GLU A 140 -16.42 23.99 13.19
N ALA A 141 -15.93 24.19 11.97
CA ALA A 141 -14.58 24.65 11.70
C ALA A 141 -14.28 26.07 12.23
N ALA A 142 -15.29 26.95 12.30
CA ALA A 142 -15.15 28.27 12.89
C ALA A 142 -14.68 28.24 14.35
N LYS A 143 -14.97 27.15 15.10
CA LYS A 143 -14.55 26.97 16.50
C LYS A 143 -13.04 26.71 16.64
N TYR A 144 -12.35 26.42 15.53
CA TYR A 144 -10.94 26.04 15.50
C TYR A 144 -10.03 27.10 14.88
N VAL A 145 -10.56 28.25 14.47
CA VAL A 145 -9.77 29.37 13.95
C VAL A 145 -8.94 29.99 15.07
N ARG A 146 -7.61 30.03 14.88
CA ARG A 146 -6.62 30.52 15.85
C ARG A 146 -5.45 31.17 15.12
N THR A 147 -5.32 32.48 15.24
CA THR A 147 -4.27 33.26 14.55
C THR A 147 -3.05 33.56 15.41
N ASP A 148 -3.07 33.16 16.67
CA ASP A 148 -2.15 33.57 17.75
C ASP A 148 -1.51 32.37 18.48
N THR A 149 -1.45 31.21 17.83
CA THR A 149 -0.91 29.96 18.39
C THR A 149 0.56 29.77 18.04
N GLU A 150 1.44 29.74 19.03
CA GLU A 150 2.86 29.41 18.83
C GLU A 150 3.08 27.89 18.88
N PRO A 151 3.84 27.31 17.93
CA PRO A 151 4.56 27.94 16.81
C PRO A 151 3.65 28.33 15.62
N PRO A 152 4.05 29.27 14.75
CA PRO A 152 3.20 29.81 13.68
C PRO A 152 2.69 28.78 12.66
N GLU A 153 3.35 27.62 12.59
CA GLU A 153 2.92 26.48 11.77
C GLU A 153 1.61 25.85 12.27
N GLN A 154 1.21 26.12 13.50
CA GLN A 154 -0.07 25.70 14.09
C GLN A 154 -1.17 26.75 13.93
N HIS A 155 -0.87 27.90 13.31
CA HIS A 155 -1.88 28.90 13.01
C HIS A 155 -2.96 28.35 12.08
N VAL A 156 -4.20 28.58 12.47
CA VAL A 156 -5.40 28.28 11.70
C VAL A 156 -6.06 29.62 11.35
N PRO A 157 -5.67 30.26 10.23
CA PRO A 157 -6.02 31.65 9.96
C PRO A 157 -7.50 31.87 9.61
N ASP A 158 -8.16 30.85 9.06
CA ASP A 158 -9.56 30.92 8.64
C ASP A 158 -10.25 29.54 8.67
N VAL A 159 -11.56 29.54 8.44
CA VAL A 159 -12.41 28.33 8.39
C VAL A 159 -11.91 27.35 7.33
N LYS A 160 -11.40 27.85 6.19
CA LYS A 160 -10.92 27.01 5.11
C LYS A 160 -9.67 26.24 5.52
N ALA A 161 -8.73 26.89 6.18
CA ALA A 161 -7.52 26.26 6.71
C ALA A 161 -7.85 25.19 7.76
N ALA A 162 -8.85 25.44 8.62
CA ALA A 162 -9.34 24.43 9.57
C ALA A 162 -9.89 23.18 8.86
N LEU A 163 -10.75 23.38 7.85
CA LEU A 163 -11.32 22.28 7.05
C LEU A 163 -10.26 21.54 6.23
N ASP A 164 -9.29 22.25 5.65
CA ASP A 164 -8.20 21.64 4.89
C ASP A 164 -7.28 20.83 5.82
N GLY A 165 -6.99 21.34 7.02
CA GLY A 165 -6.22 20.61 8.04
C GLY A 165 -6.95 19.35 8.51
N ALA A 166 -8.24 19.44 8.84
CA ALA A 166 -9.07 18.28 9.17
C ALA A 166 -9.11 17.25 8.03
N ARG A 167 -9.19 17.72 6.76
CA ARG A 167 -9.13 16.86 5.58
C ARG A 167 -7.80 16.11 5.48
N GLN A 168 -6.67 16.76 5.78
CA GLN A 168 -5.37 16.07 5.77
C GLN A 168 -5.33 14.91 6.79
N ILE A 169 -5.95 15.08 7.95
CA ILE A 169 -6.07 14.03 8.98
C ILE A 169 -6.87 12.85 8.44
N LEU A 170 -8.06 13.10 7.85
CA LEU A 170 -8.88 12.04 7.24
C LEU A 170 -8.16 11.36 6.07
N MET A 171 -7.50 12.12 5.21
CA MET A 171 -6.72 11.56 4.10
C MET A 171 -5.61 10.63 4.58
N GLU A 172 -4.92 10.97 5.68
CA GLU A 172 -3.92 10.09 6.29
C GLU A 172 -4.56 8.82 6.87
N ARG A 173 -5.63 8.98 7.66
CA ARG A 173 -6.40 7.85 8.22
C ARG A 173 -6.84 6.88 7.13
N PHE A 174 -7.42 7.39 6.04
CA PHE A 174 -7.88 6.56 4.93
C PHE A 174 -6.72 5.87 4.21
N SER A 175 -5.60 6.57 4.02
CA SER A 175 -4.44 6.04 3.30
C SER A 175 -3.66 4.96 4.03
N GLU A 176 -3.91 4.79 5.33
CA GLU A 176 -3.17 3.88 6.20
C GLU A 176 -4.04 2.72 6.72
N ASP A 177 -5.29 2.64 6.27
CA ASP A 177 -6.15 1.50 6.59
C ASP A 177 -5.73 0.26 5.78
N ALA A 178 -5.25 -0.75 6.50
CA ALA A 178 -4.72 -1.97 5.90
C ALA A 178 -5.81 -2.79 5.16
N GLY A 179 -7.07 -2.76 5.62
CA GLY A 179 -8.18 -3.47 5.00
C GLY A 179 -8.57 -2.84 3.66
N LEU A 180 -8.65 -1.52 3.63
CA LEU A 180 -8.90 -0.74 2.43
C LEU A 180 -7.79 -0.91 1.39
N LEU A 181 -6.52 -0.81 1.81
CA LEU A 181 -5.38 -0.97 0.90
C LEU A 181 -5.39 -2.33 0.22
N ASP A 182 -5.62 -3.41 0.96
CA ASP A 182 -5.74 -4.76 0.41
C ASP A 182 -6.92 -4.87 -0.58
N GLY A 183 -8.10 -4.31 -0.24
CA GLY A 183 -9.25 -4.29 -1.14
C GLY A 183 -8.99 -3.53 -2.44
N LEU A 184 -8.41 -2.33 -2.35
CA LEU A 184 -8.05 -1.51 -3.51
C LEU A 184 -6.98 -2.18 -4.36
N ARG A 185 -5.95 -2.78 -3.74
CA ARG A 185 -4.87 -3.50 -4.44
C ARG A 185 -5.39 -4.68 -5.24
N ARG A 186 -6.31 -5.47 -4.67
CA ARG A 186 -6.96 -6.58 -5.40
C ARG A 186 -7.76 -6.06 -6.57
N TYR A 187 -8.58 -5.04 -6.35
CA TYR A 187 -9.39 -4.44 -7.42
C TYR A 187 -8.53 -3.90 -8.57
N LEU A 188 -7.47 -3.13 -8.27
CA LEU A 188 -6.58 -2.60 -9.29
C LEU A 188 -5.81 -3.69 -10.02
N SER A 189 -5.33 -4.72 -9.30
CA SER A 189 -4.68 -5.88 -9.93
C SER A 189 -5.57 -6.57 -10.97
N ASP A 190 -6.89 -6.56 -10.76
CA ASP A 190 -7.85 -7.21 -11.66
C ASP A 190 -8.38 -6.29 -12.78
N HIS A 191 -8.53 -4.99 -12.51
CA HIS A 191 -9.29 -4.08 -13.38
C HIS A 191 -8.49 -2.90 -13.94
N ALA A 192 -7.29 -2.65 -13.43
CA ALA A 192 -6.52 -1.49 -13.87
C ALA A 192 -5.79 -1.75 -15.20
N LEU A 193 -5.58 -0.66 -15.92
CA LEU A 193 -4.84 -0.57 -17.17
C LEU A 193 -3.54 0.18 -16.90
N ILE A 194 -2.44 -0.40 -17.37
CA ILE A 194 -1.18 0.33 -17.52
C ILE A 194 -1.37 1.25 -18.72
N VAL A 195 -1.23 2.55 -18.52
CA VAL A 195 -1.35 3.58 -19.55
C VAL A 195 0.01 4.22 -19.73
N SER A 196 0.56 4.12 -20.94
CA SER A 196 1.81 4.73 -21.33
C SER A 196 1.55 5.86 -22.33
N MET A 197 2.09 7.03 -22.02
CA MET A 197 2.05 8.20 -22.90
C MET A 197 3.45 8.76 -23.10
N VAL A 198 3.72 9.33 -24.28
CA VAL A 198 4.96 10.07 -24.51
C VAL A 198 5.06 11.27 -23.58
N ALA A 199 6.27 11.53 -23.06
CA ALA A 199 6.53 12.77 -22.35
C ALA A 199 6.50 13.94 -23.35
N GLU A 200 5.88 15.04 -22.94
CA GLU A 200 5.71 16.23 -23.77
C GLU A 200 7.05 16.73 -24.32
N GLY A 201 7.16 16.86 -25.65
CA GLY A 201 8.38 17.33 -26.33
C GLY A 201 9.47 16.27 -26.50
N LYS A 202 9.20 15.00 -26.15
CA LYS A 202 10.16 13.88 -26.25
C LYS A 202 9.86 12.91 -27.40
N GLU A 203 8.99 13.27 -28.34
CA GLU A 203 8.52 12.41 -29.43
C GLU A 203 9.65 12.03 -30.40
N SER A 204 10.58 12.95 -30.65
CA SER A 204 11.73 12.72 -31.55
C SER A 204 12.85 11.93 -30.86
N GLU A 205 13.23 12.35 -29.64
CA GLU A 205 14.31 11.71 -28.87
C GLU A 205 13.90 10.31 -28.38
N GLY A 206 12.63 10.13 -28.05
CA GLY A 206 12.03 8.89 -27.56
C GLY A 206 11.61 7.91 -28.67
N ALA A 207 12.02 8.11 -29.93
CA ALA A 207 11.52 7.35 -31.08
C ALA A 207 11.68 5.81 -30.94
N LYS A 208 12.64 5.34 -30.14
CA LYS A 208 12.81 3.91 -29.81
C LYS A 208 11.69 3.32 -28.95
N PHE A 209 10.89 4.17 -28.31
CA PHE A 209 9.72 3.82 -27.50
C PHE A 209 8.40 4.17 -28.19
N ARG A 210 8.40 4.42 -29.51
CA ARG A 210 7.23 4.87 -30.26
C ARG A 210 6.00 3.96 -30.09
N ASP A 211 6.22 2.65 -29.98
CA ASP A 211 5.16 1.67 -29.76
C ASP A 211 4.41 1.88 -28.41
N TRP A 212 4.99 2.66 -27.50
CA TRP A 212 4.48 2.96 -26.16
C TRP A 212 4.02 4.41 -25.98
N PHE A 213 4.01 5.23 -27.04
CA PHE A 213 3.65 6.65 -26.95
C PHE A 213 2.17 6.90 -26.66
N ASP A 214 1.32 5.96 -27.04
CA ASP A 214 -0.11 5.92 -26.71
C ASP A 214 -0.53 4.45 -26.61
N PHE A 215 -0.25 3.85 -25.46
CA PHE A 215 -0.45 2.42 -25.24
C PHE A 215 -1.22 2.17 -23.95
N ARG A 216 -2.12 1.20 -23.98
CA ARG A 216 -2.87 0.72 -22.82
C ARG A 216 -3.01 -0.79 -22.83
N GLU A 217 -2.80 -1.43 -21.68
CA GLU A 217 -2.98 -2.88 -21.53
C GLU A 217 -3.39 -3.21 -20.09
N PRO A 218 -4.24 -4.23 -19.86
CA PRO A 218 -4.60 -4.67 -18.51
C PRO A 218 -3.37 -5.13 -17.72
N ILE A 219 -3.23 -4.66 -16.49
CA ILE A 219 -2.09 -5.00 -15.63
C ILE A 219 -2.00 -6.51 -15.38
N LYS A 220 -3.15 -7.16 -15.18
CA LYS A 220 -3.26 -8.60 -14.89
C LYS A 220 -2.61 -9.51 -15.94
N SER A 221 -2.68 -9.10 -17.21
CA SER A 221 -2.21 -9.89 -18.35
C SER A 221 -0.99 -9.31 -19.04
N ALA A 222 -0.44 -8.21 -18.53
CA ALA A 222 0.67 -7.50 -19.16
C ALA A 222 1.94 -8.39 -19.15
N PRO A 223 2.51 -8.73 -20.32
CA PRO A 223 3.74 -9.53 -20.38
C PRO A 223 4.93 -8.77 -19.78
N SER A 224 5.78 -9.47 -19.00
CA SER A 224 6.91 -8.85 -18.28
C SER A 224 7.84 -8.03 -19.18
N HIS A 225 8.13 -8.51 -20.40
CA HIS A 225 9.01 -7.78 -21.34
C HIS A 225 8.43 -6.43 -21.79
N ARG A 226 7.09 -6.28 -21.87
CA ARG A 226 6.43 -5.01 -22.21
C ARG A 226 6.45 -4.04 -21.05
N VAL A 227 6.13 -4.54 -19.86
CA VAL A 227 6.21 -3.75 -18.62
C VAL A 227 7.63 -3.21 -18.42
N LEU A 228 8.65 -4.05 -18.60
CA LEU A 228 10.05 -3.63 -18.54
C LEU A 228 10.43 -2.59 -19.61
N ALA A 229 9.92 -2.71 -20.83
CA ALA A 229 10.17 -1.72 -21.88
C ALA A 229 9.55 -0.36 -21.53
N MET A 230 8.32 -0.35 -21.03
CA MET A 230 7.63 0.85 -20.55
C MET A 230 8.34 1.49 -19.35
N LEU A 231 8.74 0.68 -18.35
CA LEU A 231 9.50 1.15 -17.18
C LEU A 231 10.86 1.73 -17.59
N ARG A 232 11.52 1.13 -18.58
CA ARG A 232 12.76 1.68 -19.14
C ARG A 232 12.52 3.04 -19.79
N GLY A 233 11.47 3.18 -20.62
CA GLY A 233 11.12 4.46 -21.24
C GLY A 233 10.77 5.54 -20.22
N ARG A 234 10.13 5.16 -19.10
CA ARG A 234 9.91 6.05 -17.95
C ARG A 234 11.20 6.47 -17.26
N ASN A 235 12.10 5.53 -16.97
CA ASN A 235 13.36 5.81 -16.29
C ASN A 235 14.32 6.67 -17.14
N GLU A 236 14.16 6.63 -18.46
CA GLU A 236 14.87 7.48 -19.41
C GLU A 236 14.09 8.77 -19.75
N ASP A 237 13.03 9.11 -19.00
CA ASP A 237 12.20 10.33 -19.14
C ASP A 237 11.47 10.51 -20.48
N PHE A 238 11.33 9.45 -21.29
CA PHE A 238 10.61 9.49 -22.57
C PHE A 238 9.12 9.14 -22.46
N LEU A 239 8.74 8.36 -21.43
CA LEU A 239 7.37 7.91 -21.22
C LEU A 239 6.86 8.35 -19.84
N ARG A 240 5.57 8.64 -19.77
CA ARG A 240 4.80 8.77 -18.52
C ARG A 240 3.91 7.56 -18.39
N LEU A 241 4.07 6.82 -17.29
CA LEU A 241 3.20 5.70 -16.95
C LEU A 241 2.16 6.12 -15.92
N ALA A 242 0.93 5.68 -16.11
CA ALA A 242 -0.16 5.80 -15.16
C ALA A 242 -0.84 4.43 -15.00
N LEU A 243 -1.43 4.21 -13.83
CA LEU A 243 -2.34 3.11 -13.59
C LEU A 243 -3.73 3.73 -13.51
N LYS A 244 -4.64 3.34 -14.40
CA LYS A 244 -5.99 3.91 -14.51
C LYS A 244 -7.03 2.81 -14.62
N THR A 245 -8.24 3.08 -14.15
CA THR A 245 -9.41 2.23 -14.43
C THR A 245 -10.10 2.65 -15.72
N GLU A 246 -10.89 1.76 -16.34
CA GLU A 246 -11.61 2.06 -17.59
C GLU A 246 -12.44 3.36 -17.51
N PRO A 247 -13.20 3.65 -16.42
CA PRO A 247 -13.98 4.89 -16.33
C PRO A 247 -13.13 6.17 -16.35
N GLU A 248 -11.86 6.11 -15.91
CA GLU A 248 -10.92 7.24 -15.91
C GLU A 248 -10.35 7.54 -17.32
N LEU A 249 -10.64 6.68 -18.30
CA LEU A 249 -10.25 6.81 -19.70
C LEU A 249 -11.40 7.23 -20.62
N GLU A 250 -12.61 7.34 -20.11
CA GLU A 250 -13.77 7.86 -20.87
C GLU A 250 -13.59 9.36 -21.20
N ASP A 251 -14.36 9.85 -22.19
CA ASP A 251 -14.45 11.27 -22.55
C ASP A 251 -15.91 11.77 -22.41
N PRO A 252 -16.25 12.56 -21.36
CA PRO A 252 -15.36 13.07 -20.32
C PRO A 252 -14.96 12.00 -19.28
N PRO A 253 -13.79 12.13 -18.60
CA PRO A 253 -13.35 11.16 -17.60
C PRO A 253 -14.32 11.07 -16.43
N ARG A 254 -14.65 9.85 -16.02
CA ARG A 254 -15.47 9.58 -14.84
C ARG A 254 -14.61 9.32 -13.61
N ALA A 255 -15.22 9.46 -12.44
CA ALA A 255 -14.57 9.16 -11.16
C ALA A 255 -14.13 7.70 -11.09
N SER A 256 -12.99 7.45 -10.45
CA SER A 256 -12.48 6.09 -10.30
C SER A 256 -13.42 5.29 -9.39
N PRO A 257 -13.76 4.02 -9.73
CA PRO A 257 -14.51 3.13 -8.84
C PRO A 257 -13.87 2.99 -7.45
N CYS A 258 -12.55 3.19 -7.36
CA CYS A 258 -11.81 3.21 -6.12
C CYS A 258 -12.28 4.30 -5.14
N GLU A 259 -12.75 5.46 -5.62
CA GLU A 259 -13.33 6.49 -4.76
C GLU A 259 -14.58 5.97 -4.03
N ALA A 260 -15.44 5.24 -4.74
CA ALA A 260 -16.62 4.61 -4.16
C ALA A 260 -16.25 3.49 -3.19
N MET A 261 -15.17 2.73 -3.45
CA MET A 261 -14.65 1.73 -2.51
C MET A 261 -14.17 2.36 -1.21
N VAL A 262 -13.44 3.47 -1.29
CA VAL A 262 -12.98 4.22 -0.10
C VAL A 262 -14.18 4.74 0.68
N ALA A 263 -15.14 5.38 0.01
CA ALA A 263 -16.36 5.88 0.66
C ALA A 263 -17.14 4.75 1.34
N GLY A 264 -17.36 3.63 0.64
CA GLY A 264 -18.07 2.46 1.16
C GLY A 264 -17.38 1.81 2.35
N HIS A 265 -16.04 1.74 2.34
CA HIS A 265 -15.25 1.17 3.44
C HIS A 265 -15.44 1.97 4.75
N PHE A 266 -15.53 3.29 4.65
CA PHE A 266 -15.75 4.17 5.80
C PHE A 266 -17.22 4.56 6.04
N GLY A 267 -18.17 3.96 5.31
CA GLY A 267 -19.60 4.26 5.47
C GLY A 267 -20.01 5.68 5.04
N ILE A 268 -19.20 6.34 4.21
CA ILE A 268 -19.49 7.68 3.68
C ILE A 268 -20.43 7.53 2.48
N THR A 269 -21.59 8.18 2.57
CA THR A 269 -22.62 8.16 1.53
C THR A 269 -23.26 9.53 1.40
N ASP A 270 -23.53 9.98 0.18
CA ASP A 270 -24.33 11.20 -0.02
C ASP A 270 -25.80 10.94 0.30
N LYS A 271 -26.29 11.57 1.37
CA LYS A 271 -27.71 11.61 1.74
C LYS A 271 -28.23 13.05 1.76
N GLY A 272 -27.49 14.01 1.17
CA GLY A 272 -27.78 15.43 1.22
C GLY A 272 -27.62 16.07 2.60
N ARG A 273 -26.82 15.47 3.49
CA ARG A 273 -26.51 16.06 4.81
C ARG A 273 -25.42 17.12 4.66
N PRO A 274 -25.32 18.09 5.58
CA PRO A 274 -24.41 19.23 5.42
C PRO A 274 -22.93 18.86 5.24
N ALA A 275 -22.41 17.82 5.91
CA ALA A 275 -21.02 17.42 5.76
C ALA A 275 -20.75 16.41 4.62
N ASP A 276 -21.78 15.85 3.97
CA ASP A 276 -21.62 14.77 2.99
C ASP A 276 -20.70 15.19 1.83
N THR A 277 -20.90 16.39 1.27
CA THR A 277 -20.05 16.93 0.20
C THR A 277 -18.60 17.05 0.63
N TRP A 278 -18.35 17.57 1.84
CA TRP A 278 -16.99 17.75 2.36
C TRP A 278 -16.30 16.40 2.61
N LEU A 279 -17.04 15.38 3.08
CA LEU A 279 -16.55 14.02 3.28
C LEU A 279 -16.21 13.34 1.95
N LEU A 280 -17.07 13.46 0.94
CA LEU A 280 -16.81 12.93 -0.40
C LEU A 280 -15.60 13.60 -1.05
N ASP A 281 -15.45 14.91 -0.91
CA ASP A 281 -14.25 15.60 -1.37
C ASP A 281 -12.98 15.13 -0.64
N SER A 282 -13.11 14.76 0.64
CA SER A 282 -12.01 14.19 1.43
C SER A 282 -11.63 12.79 0.92
N VAL A 283 -12.62 11.96 0.59
CA VAL A 283 -12.42 10.64 -0.05
C VAL A 283 -11.72 10.79 -1.39
N ARG A 284 -12.22 11.67 -2.26
CA ARG A 284 -11.62 11.95 -3.57
C ARG A 284 -10.18 12.44 -3.44
N SER A 285 -9.93 13.34 -2.48
CA SER A 285 -8.58 13.85 -2.22
C SER A 285 -7.65 12.74 -1.71
N ALA A 286 -8.13 11.87 -0.81
CA ALA A 286 -7.37 10.73 -0.31
C ALA A 286 -6.98 9.77 -1.45
N TRP A 287 -7.93 9.49 -2.36
CA TRP A 287 -7.68 8.70 -3.56
C TRP A 287 -6.62 9.34 -4.46
N MET A 288 -6.85 10.57 -4.91
CA MET A 288 -6.03 11.24 -5.91
C MET A 288 -4.62 11.58 -5.42
N VAL A 289 -4.46 11.91 -4.14
CA VAL A 289 -3.20 12.44 -3.60
C VAL A 289 -2.36 11.38 -2.89
N LYS A 290 -2.99 10.40 -2.23
CA LYS A 290 -2.27 9.39 -1.43
C LYS A 290 -2.43 7.97 -1.97
N LEU A 291 -3.66 7.44 -1.98
CA LEU A 291 -3.92 6.01 -2.24
C LEU A 291 -3.52 5.61 -3.67
N SER A 292 -3.94 6.36 -4.68
CA SER A 292 -3.62 6.05 -6.09
C SER A 292 -2.12 6.06 -6.34
N LEU A 293 -1.38 7.04 -5.79
CA LEU A 293 0.06 7.13 -5.93
C LEU A 293 0.77 5.97 -5.21
N HIS A 294 0.34 5.65 -3.99
CA HIS A 294 0.89 4.56 -3.22
C HIS A 294 0.70 3.22 -3.93
N LEU A 295 -0.54 2.88 -4.32
CA LEU A 295 -0.86 1.64 -5.01
C LEU A 295 -0.23 1.56 -6.40
N LYS A 296 -0.07 2.70 -7.08
CA LYS A 296 0.67 2.78 -8.35
C LYS A 296 2.14 2.36 -8.19
N LEU A 297 2.79 2.77 -7.10
CA LEU A 297 4.19 2.40 -6.82
C LEU A 297 4.32 0.93 -6.38
N GLU A 298 3.28 0.36 -5.76
CA GLU A 298 3.28 -1.05 -5.38
C GLU A 298 3.06 -1.98 -6.57
N LEU A 299 2.23 -1.58 -7.52
CA LEU A 299 1.81 -2.42 -8.63
C LEU A 299 2.69 -2.28 -9.89
N MET A 300 3.57 -1.27 -9.98
CA MET A 300 4.44 -1.02 -11.13
C MET A 300 5.88 -0.72 -10.72
#